data_AF-A0A095A623-F1
#
_entry.id   AF-A0A095A623-F1
#
_cell.length_a   1.000
_cell.length_b   1.000
_cell.length_c   1.000
_cell.angle_alpha   90.00
_cell.angle_beta   90.00
_cell.angle_gamma   90.00
#
_symmetry.space_group_name_H-M   'P 1'
#
loop_
_entity.id
_entity.type
_entity.pdbx_description
1 polymer ?
#
loop_
_entity_poly.entity_id
_entity_poly.type
_entity_poly.pdbx_seq_one_letter_code
_entity_poly.pdbx_strand_id
1 'polypeptide(L)'
;PEVSNNFTIHGLWPQIIPEKLPNCTVKEQFNVTLLKSLRNDLLRLWPSLSNYSSPETFWQHEFNKHGQCALEDPLIGNQRQYFKFGIDLMKKLNLLDNLKKHNITPHDSKQYDV
;
A
#
# COMPACT_ATOMS: atom_id res chain seq x y z
N PRO A 1 18.20 6.37 4.73
CA PRO A 1 16.82 6.30 5.26
C PRO A 1 16.77 5.32 6.44
N GLU A 2 16.18 5.72 7.55
CA GLU A 2 15.88 4.80 8.65
C GLU A 2 14.81 3.83 8.16
N VAL A 3 15.16 2.53 8.09
CA VAL A 3 14.18 1.50 7.75
C VAL A 3 13.35 1.27 9.01
N SER A 4 12.05 1.57 8.92
CA SER A 4 11.12 1.34 10.03
C SER A 4 10.99 -0.17 10.28
N ASN A 5 11.21 -0.62 11.52
CA ASN A 5 10.88 -1.98 11.96
C ASN A 5 9.36 -2.14 12.15
N ASN A 6 8.60 -1.88 11.08
CA ASN A 6 7.15 -2.01 11.05
C ASN A 6 6.71 -2.55 9.69
N PHE A 7 5.48 -3.04 9.61
CA PHE A 7 4.86 -3.41 8.35
C PHE A 7 4.78 -2.18 7.43
N THR A 8 4.91 -2.42 6.13
CA THR A 8 4.73 -1.43 5.08
C THR A 8 3.76 -1.97 4.04
N ILE A 9 3.09 -1.07 3.34
CA ILE A 9 2.21 -1.40 2.23
C ILE A 9 3.09 -1.80 1.05
N HIS A 10 2.82 -2.97 0.48
CA HIS A 10 3.30 -3.32 -0.85
C HIS A 10 2.32 -2.83 -1.91
N GLY A 11 1.03 -3.14 -1.74
CA GLY A 11 0.01 -3.00 -2.75
C GLY A 11 -1.40 -2.98 -2.18
N LEU A 12 -2.35 -2.42 -2.94
CA LEU A 12 -3.79 -2.62 -2.72
C LEU A 12 -4.37 -3.17 -4.01
N TRP A 13 -4.77 -4.45 -4.00
CA TRP A 13 -5.08 -5.18 -5.22
C TRP A 13 -6.54 -5.62 -5.24
N PRO A 14 -7.37 -5.00 -6.09
CA PRO A 14 -8.75 -5.43 -6.29
C PRO A 14 -8.80 -6.87 -6.80
N GLN A 15 -9.70 -7.66 -6.22
CA GLN A 15 -9.87 -9.06 -6.55
C GLN A 15 -11.35 -9.44 -6.39
N ILE A 16 -11.92 -10.16 -7.38
CA ILE A 16 -13.33 -10.57 -7.33
C ILE A 16 -13.46 -11.82 -6.45
N ILE A 17 -12.63 -12.81 -6.75
CA ILE A 17 -12.41 -14.04 -5.96
C ILE A 17 -10.92 -14.41 -6.08
N PRO A 18 -10.36 -15.24 -5.19
CA PRO A 18 -8.93 -15.55 -5.18
C PRO A 18 -8.34 -15.97 -6.53
N GLU A 19 -9.12 -16.60 -7.41
CA GLU A 19 -8.68 -17.09 -8.72
C GLU A 19 -9.00 -16.13 -9.89
N LYS A 20 -9.68 -15.00 -9.64
CA LYS A 20 -10.18 -14.11 -10.69
C LYS A 20 -9.87 -12.64 -10.40
N LEU A 21 -9.03 -12.08 -11.28
CA LEU A 21 -8.77 -10.65 -11.34
C LEU A 21 -9.93 -9.90 -12.02
N PRO A 22 -10.21 -8.66 -11.62
CA PRO A 22 -11.18 -7.82 -12.31
C PRO A 22 -10.71 -7.50 -13.73
N ASN A 23 -11.66 -7.47 -14.67
CA ASN A 23 -11.42 -7.01 -16.03
C ASN A 23 -11.85 -5.54 -16.12
N CYS A 24 -10.88 -4.66 -15.87
CA CYS A 24 -11.06 -3.24 -15.64
C CYS A 24 -10.74 -2.46 -16.91
N THR A 25 -11.49 -1.40 -17.20
CA THR A 25 -11.35 -0.62 -18.45
C THR A 25 -10.89 0.82 -18.25
N VAL A 26 -10.53 1.20 -17.03
CA VAL A 26 -10.15 2.57 -16.67
C VAL A 26 -8.66 2.83 -16.94
N LYS A 27 -8.36 4.02 -17.51
CA LYS A 27 -7.03 4.41 -17.99
C LYS A 27 -6.51 5.72 -17.37
N GLU A 28 -6.82 5.99 -16.10
CA GLU A 28 -6.23 7.17 -15.44
C GLU A 28 -4.70 7.05 -15.51
N GLN A 29 -4.06 8.07 -16.09
CA GLN A 29 -2.60 8.09 -16.17
C GLN A 29 -2.02 8.50 -14.82
N PHE A 30 -0.97 7.80 -14.41
CA PHE A 30 -0.30 8.12 -13.16
C PHE A 30 0.23 9.57 -13.17
N ASN A 31 -0.14 10.36 -12.17
CA ASN A 31 0.33 11.72 -11.96
C ASN A 31 0.78 11.93 -10.51
N VAL A 32 2.09 11.93 -10.28
CA VAL A 32 2.68 12.10 -8.94
C VAL A 32 2.29 13.42 -8.26
N THR A 33 2.00 14.47 -9.03
CA THR A 33 1.68 15.79 -8.45
C THR A 33 0.39 15.76 -7.61
N LEU A 34 -0.55 14.87 -7.93
CA LEU A 34 -1.78 14.64 -7.17
C LEU A 34 -1.51 14.04 -5.78
N LEU A 35 -0.33 13.45 -5.57
CA LEU A 35 0.07 12.80 -4.33
C LEU A 35 0.83 13.73 -3.38
N LYS A 36 1.01 15.01 -3.73
CA LYS A 36 1.78 15.98 -2.92
C LYS A 36 1.35 16.00 -1.45
N SER A 37 0.05 15.96 -1.18
CA SER A 37 -0.50 15.94 0.19
C SER A 37 -0.31 14.60 0.93
N LEU A 38 -0.08 13.50 0.21
CA LEU A 38 0.10 12.16 0.77
C LEU A 38 1.57 11.73 0.81
N ARG A 39 2.48 12.52 0.23
CA ARG A 39 3.87 12.13 -0.01
C ARG A 39 4.59 11.64 1.26
N ASN A 40 4.45 12.34 2.37
CA ASN A 40 5.10 11.95 3.63
C ASN A 40 4.56 10.61 4.17
N ASP A 41 3.25 10.39 4.04
CA ASP A 41 2.64 9.11 4.41
C ASP A 41 3.10 7.99 3.46
N LEU A 42 3.18 8.25 2.15
CA LEU A 42 3.67 7.26 1.18
C LEU A 42 5.13 6.88 1.42
N LEU A 43 6.00 7.86 1.67
CA LEU A 43 7.42 7.60 1.98
C LEU A 43 7.59 6.73 3.24
N ARG A 44 6.70 6.86 4.21
CA ARG A 44 6.76 6.13 5.48
C ARG A 44 6.07 4.77 5.41
N LEU A 45 4.88 4.72 4.83
CA LEU A 45 3.97 3.58 4.91
C LEU A 45 3.95 2.75 3.64
N TRP A 46 4.32 3.31 2.49
CA TRP A 46 4.36 2.63 1.20
C TRP A 46 5.71 2.87 0.47
N PRO A 47 6.87 2.70 1.14
CA PRO A 47 8.18 2.97 0.54
C PRO A 47 8.52 1.99 -0.59
N SER A 48 9.44 2.39 -1.46
CA SER A 48 10.20 1.46 -2.29
C SER A 48 11.44 0.99 -1.54
N LEU A 49 11.47 -0.27 -1.14
CA LEU A 49 12.63 -0.85 -0.44
C LEU A 49 13.78 -1.20 -1.40
N SER A 50 13.51 -1.37 -2.69
CA SER A 50 14.52 -1.63 -3.73
C SER A 50 15.21 -0.35 -4.18
N ASN A 51 14.51 0.79 -4.16
CA ASN A 51 15.08 2.10 -4.48
C ASN A 51 14.37 3.22 -3.72
N TYR A 52 14.90 3.53 -2.53
CA TYR A 52 14.38 4.59 -1.66
C TYR A 52 14.48 6.00 -2.26
N SER A 53 15.41 6.22 -3.21
CA SER A 53 15.63 7.54 -3.81
C SER A 53 14.61 7.85 -4.91
N SER A 54 13.91 6.85 -5.44
CA SER A 54 12.91 7.01 -6.50
C SER A 54 11.66 6.16 -6.23
N PRO A 55 10.96 6.38 -5.10
CA PRO A 55 9.79 5.59 -4.71
C PRO A 55 8.59 5.79 -5.63
N GLU A 56 8.54 6.89 -6.40
CA GLU A 56 7.48 7.19 -7.36
C GLU A 56 7.36 6.12 -8.44
N THR A 57 8.48 5.51 -8.85
CA THR A 57 8.47 4.43 -9.84
C THR A 57 7.70 3.21 -9.32
N PHE A 58 7.83 2.91 -8.03
CA PHE A 58 7.09 1.84 -7.38
C PHE A 58 5.61 2.19 -7.23
N TRP A 59 5.29 3.43 -6.80
CA TRP A 59 3.90 3.88 -6.72
C TRP A 59 3.22 3.87 -8.09
N GLN A 60 3.92 4.29 -9.14
CA GLN A 60 3.44 4.23 -10.51
C GLN A 60 3.17 2.80 -10.95
N HIS A 61 4.07 1.86 -10.64
CA HIS A 61 3.88 0.44 -10.93
C HIS A 61 2.59 -0.09 -10.29
N GLU A 62 2.44 0.09 -8.97
CA GLU A 62 1.27 -0.38 -8.22
C GLU A 62 -0.03 0.24 -8.75
N PHE A 63 -0.02 1.54 -9.06
CA PHE A 63 -1.21 2.19 -9.59
C PHE A 63 -1.56 1.71 -11.00
N ASN A 64 -0.59 1.61 -11.90
CA ASN A 64 -0.85 1.18 -13.28
C ASN A 64 -1.28 -0.28 -13.37
N LYS A 65 -0.75 -1.15 -12.51
CA LYS A 65 -1.06 -2.58 -12.53
C LYS A 65 -2.32 -2.94 -11.76
N HIS A 66 -2.63 -2.20 -10.68
CA HIS A 66 -3.69 -2.56 -9.74
C HIS A 66 -4.65 -1.40 -9.45
N GLY A 67 -4.10 -0.21 -9.20
CA GLY A 67 -4.90 0.95 -8.79
C GLY A 67 -5.91 1.43 -9.81
N GLN A 68 -5.65 1.32 -11.12
CA GLN A 68 -6.62 1.64 -12.17
C GLN A 68 -7.92 0.83 -12.04
N CYS A 69 -7.80 -0.45 -11.66
CA CYS A 69 -8.95 -1.33 -11.44
C CYS A 69 -9.69 -0.97 -10.15
N ALA A 70 -8.98 -0.46 -9.15
CA ALA A 70 -9.60 -0.01 -7.91
C ALA A 70 -10.52 1.18 -8.14
N LEU A 71 -10.33 1.92 -9.25
CA LEU A 71 -11.15 3.08 -9.59
C LEU A 71 -12.60 2.74 -9.95
N GLU A 72 -12.89 1.47 -10.22
CA GLU A 72 -14.26 1.00 -10.47
C GLU A 72 -15.05 0.82 -9.16
N ASP A 73 -14.38 0.83 -8.00
CA ASP A 73 -15.04 0.80 -6.69
C ASP A 73 -15.60 2.19 -6.31
N PRO A 74 -16.86 2.31 -5.87
CA PRO A 74 -17.45 3.60 -5.50
C PRO A 74 -16.71 4.39 -4.41
N LEU A 75 -15.91 3.72 -3.57
CA LEU A 75 -15.11 4.35 -2.52
C LEU A 75 -13.79 4.93 -3.02
N ILE A 76 -13.32 4.48 -4.19
CA ILE A 76 -12.04 4.85 -4.78
C ILE A 76 -12.31 5.35 -6.19
N GLY A 77 -12.46 6.66 -6.37
CA GLY A 77 -12.83 7.23 -7.68
C GLY A 77 -11.66 7.83 -8.47
N ASN A 78 -10.47 7.93 -7.90
CA ASN A 78 -9.27 8.45 -8.58
C ASN A 78 -7.97 7.99 -7.90
N GLN A 79 -6.84 8.23 -8.57
CA GLN A 79 -5.50 7.90 -8.07
C GLN A 79 -5.24 8.37 -6.63
N ARG A 80 -5.60 9.61 -6.30
CA ARG A 80 -5.36 10.13 -4.94
C ARG A 80 -6.17 9.35 -3.91
N GLN A 81 -7.41 8.99 -4.21
CA GLN A 81 -8.25 8.17 -3.35
C GLN A 81 -7.70 6.75 -3.19
N TYR A 82 -7.13 6.15 -4.25
CA TYR A 82 -6.50 4.82 -4.17
C TYR A 82 -5.39 4.77 -3.12
N PHE A 83 -4.43 5.70 -3.22
CA PHE A 83 -3.32 5.76 -2.27
C PHE A 83 -3.80 6.15 -0.87
N LYS A 84 -4.73 7.11 -0.76
CA LYS A 84 -5.29 7.51 0.53
C LYS A 84 -5.99 6.35 1.22
N PHE A 85 -6.76 5.55 0.48
CA PHE A 85 -7.47 4.40 1.03
C PHE A 85 -6.50 3.37 1.60
N GLY A 86 -5.45 3.00 0.85
CA GLY A 86 -4.41 2.08 1.34
C GLY A 86 -3.69 2.61 2.58
N ILE A 87 -3.35 3.90 2.60
CA ILE A 87 -2.73 4.56 3.77
C ILE A 87 -3.66 4.51 5.00
N ASP A 88 -4.93 4.87 4.84
CA ASP A 88 -5.89 4.92 5.93
C ASP A 88 -6.17 3.51 6.47
N LEU A 89 -6.27 2.51 5.59
CA LEU A 89 -6.43 1.11 5.97
C LEU A 89 -5.24 0.62 6.79
N MET A 90 -4.01 0.89 6.34
CA MET A 90 -2.79 0.51 7.06
C MET A 90 -2.73 1.13 8.46
N LYS A 91 -3.05 2.43 8.59
CA LYS A 91 -3.12 3.12 9.88
C LYS A 91 -4.18 2.51 10.79
N LYS A 92 -5.35 2.16 10.24
CA LYS A 92 -6.46 1.55 11.00
C LYS A 92 -6.13 0.14 11.49
N LEU A 93 -5.48 -0.67 10.66
CA LEU A 93 -5.11 -2.05 11.01
C LEU A 93 -4.08 -2.11 12.14
N ASN A 94 -3.19 -1.12 12.20
CA ASN A 94 -2.13 -1.01 13.21
C ASN A 94 -1.48 -2.37 13.54
N LEU A 95 -1.05 -3.08 12.49
CA LEU A 95 -0.76 -4.53 12.52
C LEU A 95 0.25 -4.90 13.59
N LEU A 96 1.39 -4.21 13.63
CA LEU A 96 2.45 -4.52 14.58
C LEU A 96 2.00 -4.35 16.03
N ASP A 97 1.27 -3.29 16.36
CA ASP A 97 0.79 -3.08 17.72
C ASP A 97 -0.27 -4.10 18.11
N ASN A 98 -1.12 -4.52 17.16
CA ASN A 98 -2.06 -5.61 17.40
C ASN A 98 -1.36 -6.96 17.63
N LEU A 99 -0.26 -7.24 16.92
CA LEU A 99 0.57 -8.41 17.17
C LEU A 99 1.28 -8.34 18.53
N LYS A 100 1.80 -7.16 18.91
CA LYS A 100 2.44 -6.94 20.21
C LYS A 100 1.49 -7.22 21.38
N LYS A 101 0.19 -6.87 21.26
CA LYS A 101 -0.84 -7.20 22.27
C LYS A 101 -0.97 -8.72 22.51
N HIS A 102 -0.57 -9.53 21.55
CA HIS A 102 -0.57 -10.99 21.63
C HIS A 102 0.85 -11.56 21.86
N ASN A 103 1.79 -10.73 22.36
CA ASN A 103 3.18 -11.11 22.62
C ASN A 103 3.97 -11.56 21.38
N ILE A 104 3.54 -11.11 20.20
CA ILE A 104 4.25 -11.28 18.93
C ILE A 104 5.00 -9.99 18.62
N THR A 105 6.31 -10.01 18.87
CA THR A 105 7.23 -8.88 18.64
C THR A 105 8.34 -9.28 17.66
N PRO A 106 8.87 -8.34 16.86
CA PRO A 106 10.07 -8.59 16.07
C PRO A 106 11.20 -9.12 16.97
N HIS A 107 11.87 -10.18 16.52
CA HIS A 107 12.96 -10.81 17.25
C HIS A 107 13.85 -11.58 16.27
N ASP A 108 15.17 -11.56 16.51
CA ASP A 108 16.14 -12.13 15.57
C ASP A 108 16.21 -13.66 15.54
N SER A 109 15.49 -14.34 16.44
CA SER A 109 15.65 -15.78 16.68
C SER A 109 14.41 -16.50 17.21
N LYS A 110 13.40 -15.75 17.68
CA LYS A 110 12.13 -16.33 18.15
C LYS A 110 11.23 -16.63 16.95
N GLN A 111 10.72 -17.84 16.90
CA GLN A 111 9.71 -18.26 15.92
C GLN A 111 8.32 -18.21 16.56
N TYR A 112 7.31 -18.03 15.72
CA TYR A 112 5.90 -18.02 16.11
C TYR A 112 5.16 -19.05 15.24
N ASP A 113 4.20 -19.75 15.84
CA ASP A 113 3.32 -20.67 15.10
C ASP A 113 2.39 -19.87 14.17
N VAL A 114 2.04 -20.47 13.03
CA VAL A 114 1.18 -19.88 11.98
C VAL A 114 -0.25 -20.40 12.09
#